data_AF-A0A953E6R7-F1
#
_entry.id   AF-A0A953E6R7-F1
#
_cell.length_a   1.000
_cell.length_b   1.000
_cell.length_c   1.000
_cell.angle_alpha   90.00
_cell.angle_beta   90.00
_cell.angle_gamma   90.00
#
_symmetry.space_group_name_H-M   'P 1'
#
loop_
_entity.id
_entity.type
_entity.pdbx_description
1 polymer ?
#
loop_
_entity_poly.entity_id
_entity_poly.type
_entity_poly.pdbx_seq_one_letter_code
_entity_poly.pdbx_strand_id
1 'polypeptide(L)'
;MDNGSGQYAAIRDQMLALLAAAHQQRETRLFQAALGAPTILWTVLICLAAVMVCLVAFSGVEYLISQITFTAVFAATVALILATVRLLDHPFEGALQLPASDFQETLAEVRSITGASD
;
A
#
# COMPACT_ATOMS: atom_id res chain seq x y z
N MET A 1 12.82 -49.40 -14.96
CA MET A 1 12.05 -48.17 -15.17
C MET A 1 11.89 -47.47 -13.83
N ASP A 2 12.83 -46.58 -13.53
CA ASP A 2 12.78 -45.63 -12.41
C ASP A 2 12.18 -44.32 -12.94
N ASN A 3 10.86 -44.26 -13.02
CA ASN A 3 10.15 -43.04 -13.43
C ASN A 3 9.75 -42.18 -12.20
N GLY A 4 9.87 -42.75 -10.99
CA GLY A 4 9.47 -42.11 -9.74
C GLY A 4 10.51 -41.11 -9.24
N SER A 5 11.81 -41.45 -9.27
CA SER A 5 12.87 -40.59 -8.70
C SER A 5 12.98 -39.24 -9.42
N GLY A 6 12.84 -39.24 -10.75
CA GLY A 6 12.84 -38.03 -11.58
C GLY A 6 11.63 -37.13 -11.32
N GLN A 7 10.47 -37.72 -10.98
CA GLN A 7 9.26 -36.96 -10.67
C GLN A 7 9.35 -36.27 -9.31
N TYR A 8 9.96 -36.91 -8.30
CA TYR A 8 10.23 -36.27 -7.01
C TYR A 8 11.26 -35.14 -7.12
N ALA A 9 12.28 -35.30 -7.97
CA ALA A 9 13.25 -34.24 -8.24
C ALA A 9 12.57 -33.02 -8.87
N ALA A 10 11.72 -33.24 -9.89
CA ALA A 10 10.97 -32.15 -10.55
C ALA A 10 9.99 -31.45 -9.59
N ILE A 11 9.27 -32.20 -8.76
CA ILE A 11 8.34 -31.65 -7.76
C ILE A 11 9.08 -30.84 -6.69
N ARG A 12 10.24 -31.33 -6.21
CA ARG A 12 11.08 -30.61 -5.26
C ARG A 12 11.59 -29.30 -5.84
N ASP A 13 12.10 -29.34 -7.07
CA ASP A 13 12.62 -28.14 -7.74
C ASP A 13 11.51 -27.11 -7.98
N GLN A 14 10.29 -27.56 -8.28
CA GLN A 14 9.13 -26.69 -8.41
C GLN A 14 8.68 -26.10 -7.06
N MET A 15 8.72 -26.87 -5.97
CA MET A 15 8.46 -26.33 -4.62
C MET A 15 9.50 -25.28 -4.22
N LEU A 16 10.79 -25.53 -4.50
CA LEU A 16 11.86 -24.56 -4.23
C LEU A 16 11.69 -23.28 -5.05
N ALA A 17 11.30 -23.39 -6.32
CA ALA A 17 11.02 -22.23 -7.18
C ALA A 17 9.83 -21.40 -6.65
N LEU A 18 8.75 -22.06 -6.21
CA LEU A 18 7.60 -21.38 -5.60
C LEU A 18 7.97 -20.70 -4.28
N LEU A 19 8.77 -21.35 -3.43
CA LEU A 19 9.25 -20.76 -2.19
C LEU A 19 10.13 -19.53 -2.45
N ALA A 20 11.05 -19.63 -3.41
CA ALA A 20 11.89 -18.51 -3.82
C ALA A 20 11.06 -17.33 -4.34
N ALA A 21 10.08 -17.61 -5.22
CA ALA A 21 9.17 -16.58 -5.73
C ALA A 21 8.35 -15.92 -4.62
N ALA A 22 7.82 -16.70 -3.67
CA ALA A 22 7.09 -16.18 -2.51
C ALA A 22 7.97 -15.33 -1.60
N HIS A 23 9.23 -15.74 -1.40
CA HIS A 23 10.19 -15.00 -0.58
C HIS A 23 10.56 -13.66 -1.24
N GLN A 24 10.81 -13.67 -2.55
CA GLN A 24 11.11 -12.48 -3.33
C GLN A 24 9.94 -11.48 -3.32
N GLN A 25 8.70 -11.97 -3.42
CA GLN A 25 7.50 -11.13 -3.32
C GLN A 25 7.29 -10.53 -1.92
N ARG A 26 7.79 -11.19 -0.87
CA ARG A 26 7.78 -10.64 0.49
C ARG A 26 8.81 -9.53 0.64
N GLU A 27 10.02 -9.73 0.13
CA GLU A 27 11.08 -8.73 0.20
C GLU A 27 10.74 -7.47 -0.59
N THR A 28 10.13 -7.59 -1.78
CA THR A 28 9.69 -6.41 -2.54
C THR A 28 8.63 -5.61 -1.80
N ARG A 29 7.70 -6.27 -1.11
CA ARG A 29 6.70 -5.59 -0.25
C ARG A 29 7.34 -4.89 0.95
N LEU A 30 8.30 -5.53 1.63
CA LEU A 30 9.01 -4.93 2.75
C LEU A 30 9.90 -3.76 2.31
N PHE A 31 10.55 -3.88 1.15
CA PHE A 31 11.35 -2.82 0.56
C PHE A 31 10.47 -1.63 0.17
N GLN A 32 9.34 -1.86 -0.52
CA GLN A 32 8.38 -0.80 -0.85
C GLN A 32 7.76 -0.16 0.40
N ALA A 33 7.45 -0.94 1.44
CA ALA A 33 6.94 -0.42 2.71
C ALA A 33 7.98 0.40 3.50
N ALA A 34 9.26 0.03 3.41
CA ALA A 34 10.36 0.77 4.03
C ALA A 34 10.77 2.03 3.24
N LEU A 35 10.45 2.07 1.95
CA LEU A 35 10.67 3.21 1.03
C LEU A 35 9.39 4.01 0.78
N GLY A 36 8.52 4.13 1.78
CA GLY A 36 7.51 5.20 1.77
C GLY A 36 8.18 6.55 1.52
N ALA A 37 7.49 7.49 0.86
CA ALA A 37 8.09 8.74 0.46
C ALA A 37 8.76 9.46 1.64
N PRO A 38 9.98 10.02 1.45
CA PRO A 38 10.67 10.74 2.51
C PRO A 38 9.75 11.77 3.16
N THR A 39 9.72 11.84 4.50
CA THR A 39 8.83 12.77 5.24
C THR A 39 8.96 14.22 4.76
N ILE A 40 10.16 14.61 4.30
CA ILE A 40 10.41 15.92 3.67
C ILE A 40 9.48 16.18 2.47
N LEU A 41 9.23 15.18 1.62
CA LEU A 41 8.40 15.30 0.42
C LEU A 41 6.95 15.64 0.81
N TRP A 42 6.42 14.96 1.83
CA TRP A 42 5.09 15.23 2.39
C TRP A 42 4.96 16.65 2.90
N THR A 43 5.97 17.15 3.63
CA THR A 43 5.95 18.53 4.14
C THR A 43 5.93 19.56 3.01
N VAL A 44 6.73 19.36 1.96
CA VAL A 44 6.78 20.24 0.80
C VAL A 44 5.45 20.22 0.05
N LEU A 45 4.87 19.04 -0.13
CA LEU A 45 3.62 18.87 -0.88
C LEU A 45 2.44 19.56 -0.18
N ILE A 46 2.32 19.40 1.14
CA ILE A 46 1.31 20.07 1.95
C ILE A 46 1.54 21.58 1.98
N CYS A 47 2.80 22.02 2.12
CA CYS A 47 3.14 23.44 2.09
C CYS A 47 2.76 24.10 0.76
N LEU A 48 3.14 23.47 -0.37
CA LEU A 48 2.83 23.99 -1.71
C LEU A 48 1.32 24.04 -1.97
N ALA A 49 0.59 22.99 -1.56
CA ALA A 49 -0.87 22.95 -1.61
C ALA A 49 -1.50 24.11 -0.83
N ALA A 50 -1.04 24.36 0.40
CA ALA A 50 -1.52 25.46 1.23
C ALA A 50 -1.23 26.83 0.60
N VAL A 51 -0.02 27.03 0.05
CA VAL A 51 0.36 28.26 -0.65
C VAL A 51 -0.54 28.49 -1.86
N MET A 52 -0.80 27.46 -2.67
CA MET A 52 -1.69 27.56 -3.83
C MET A 52 -3.11 27.97 -3.43
N VAL A 53 -3.68 27.35 -2.39
CA VAL A 53 -5.01 27.73 -1.87
C VAL A 53 -4.99 29.17 -1.36
N CYS A 54 -3.91 29.60 -0.69
CA CYS A 54 -3.77 30.96 -0.19
C CYS A 54 -3.70 31.98 -1.32
N LEU A 55 -2.95 31.69 -2.40
CA LEU A 55 -2.87 32.54 -3.59
C LEU A 55 -4.21 32.67 -4.31
N VAL A 56 -4.94 31.55 -4.44
CA VAL A 56 -6.28 31.56 -5.05
C VAL A 56 -7.25 32.36 -4.18
N ALA A 57 -7.18 32.21 -2.86
CA ALA A 57 -8.00 32.97 -1.91
C ALA A 57 -7.66 34.47 -1.92
N PHE A 58 -6.39 34.85 -2.12
CA PHE A 58 -5.94 36.25 -2.18
C PHE A 58 -6.12 36.91 -3.56
N SER A 59 -6.59 36.20 -4.59
CA SER A 59 -6.60 36.74 -5.97
C SER A 59 -7.57 37.91 -6.22
N GLY A 60 -8.33 38.34 -5.20
CA GLY A 60 -9.02 39.64 -5.21
C GLY A 60 -10.15 39.75 -6.23
N VAL A 61 -10.84 38.65 -6.52
CA VAL A 61 -11.96 38.63 -7.47
C VAL A 61 -13.16 39.38 -6.88
N GLU A 62 -13.68 40.34 -7.64
CA GLU A 62 -14.76 41.27 -7.25
C GLU A 62 -16.06 40.57 -6.78
N TYR A 63 -16.26 39.32 -7.20
CA TYR A 63 -17.41 38.49 -6.84
C TYR A 63 -17.04 37.42 -5.79
N LEU A 64 -17.21 37.77 -4.51
CA LEU A 64 -16.90 36.93 -3.34
C LEU A 64 -17.50 35.51 -3.40
N ILE A 65 -18.74 35.35 -3.87
CA ILE A 65 -19.40 34.03 -3.94
C ILE A 65 -18.73 33.11 -4.98
N SER A 66 -18.46 33.65 -6.17
CA SER A 66 -17.75 32.92 -7.24
C SER A 66 -16.32 32.60 -6.82
N GLN A 67 -15.66 33.51 -6.12
CA GLN A 67 -14.31 33.33 -5.58
C GLN A 67 -14.25 32.20 -4.54
N ILE A 68 -15.18 32.19 -3.58
CA ILE A 68 -15.26 31.12 -2.57
C ILE A 68 -15.52 29.77 -3.23
N THR A 69 -16.44 29.71 -4.19
CA THR A 69 -16.79 28.47 -4.90
C THR A 69 -15.59 27.94 -5.69
N PHE A 70 -14.88 28.81 -6.42
CA PHE A 70 -13.68 28.43 -7.17
C PHE A 70 -12.55 27.95 -6.25
N THR A 71 -12.31 28.67 -5.15
CA THR A 71 -11.30 28.30 -4.15
C THR A 71 -11.63 26.98 -3.47
N ALA A 72 -12.91 26.73 -3.15
CA ALA A 72 -13.37 25.50 -2.53
C ALA A 72 -13.18 24.29 -3.47
N VAL A 73 -13.56 24.42 -4.75
CA VAL A 73 -13.36 23.35 -5.75
C VAL A 73 -11.87 23.10 -5.97
N PHE A 74 -11.06 24.15 -6.02
CA PHE A 74 -9.61 24.02 -6.14
C PHE A 74 -8.99 23.31 -4.92
N ALA A 75 -9.32 23.74 -3.71
CA ALA A 75 -8.86 23.12 -2.47
C ALA A 75 -9.31 21.65 -2.36
N ALA A 76 -10.56 21.34 -2.73
CA ALA A 76 -11.07 19.97 -2.77
C ALA A 76 -10.30 19.10 -3.77
N THR A 77 -9.99 19.65 -4.96
CA THR A 77 -9.20 18.95 -5.99
C THR A 77 -7.78 18.66 -5.47
N VAL A 78 -7.13 19.64 -4.86
CA VAL A 78 -5.80 19.46 -4.25
C VAL A 78 -5.85 18.42 -3.12
N ALA A 79 -6.85 18.48 -2.24
CA ALA A 79 -7.03 17.50 -1.18
C ALA A 79 -7.26 16.08 -1.71
N LEU A 80 -8.05 15.92 -2.78
CA LEU A 80 -8.24 14.64 -3.48
C LEU A 80 -6.93 14.10 -4.05
N ILE A 81 -6.13 14.93 -4.70
CA ILE A 81 -4.81 14.55 -5.22
C ILE A 81 -3.90 14.09 -4.07
N LEU A 82 -3.84 14.84 -2.97
CA LEU A 82 -3.06 14.46 -1.78
C LEU A 82 -3.52 13.14 -1.19
N ALA A 83 -4.84 12.90 -1.13
CA ALA A 83 -5.41 11.65 -0.65
C ALA A 83 -5.02 10.47 -1.56
N THR A 84 -5.06 10.65 -2.88
CA THR A 84 -4.59 9.64 -3.84
C THR A 84 -3.09 9.35 -3.66
N VAL A 85 -2.26 10.38 -3.52
CA VAL A 85 -0.82 10.21 -3.27
C VAL A 85 -0.61 9.43 -1.97
N ARG A 86 -1.34 9.73 -0.90
CA ARG A 86 -1.23 9.03 0.40
C ARG A 86 -1.58 7.55 0.29
N LEU A 87 -2.64 7.26 -0.47
CA LEU A 87 -3.10 5.89 -0.70
C LEU A 87 -2.09 5.07 -1.51
N LEU A 88 -1.44 5.69 -2.51
CA LEU A 88 -0.43 5.04 -3.33
C LEU A 88 0.91 4.89 -2.61
N ASP A 89 1.27 5.86 -1.77
CA ASP A 89 2.52 5.85 -1.00
C ASP A 89 2.48 4.79 0.12
N HIS A 90 1.28 4.48 0.63
CA HIS A 90 1.08 3.43 1.62
C HIS A 90 -0.07 2.49 1.23
N PRO A 91 0.14 1.63 0.20
CA PRO A 91 -0.91 0.79 -0.37
C PRO A 91 -1.46 -0.27 0.60
N PHE A 92 -0.77 -0.51 1.72
CA PHE A 92 -1.15 -1.49 2.75
C PHE A 92 -1.59 -0.86 4.09
N GLU A 93 -1.63 0.48 4.20
CA GLU A 93 -2.10 1.17 5.42
C GLU A 93 -3.62 1.44 5.43
N GLY A 94 -4.33 1.20 4.32
CA GLY A 94 -5.77 1.42 4.19
C GLY A 94 -6.65 0.26 4.66
N ALA A 95 -7.93 0.24 4.26
CA ALA A 95 -8.97 -0.74 4.63
C ALA A 95 -8.66 -2.24 4.33
N LEU A 96 -7.45 -2.54 3.85
CA LEU A 96 -6.88 -3.86 3.62
C LEU A 96 -5.87 -4.26 4.71
N GLN A 97 -5.74 -3.49 5.80
CA GLN A 97 -5.02 -3.93 6.99
C GLN A 97 -5.72 -5.17 7.54
N LEU A 98 -5.21 -6.35 7.18
CA LEU A 98 -5.59 -7.59 7.87
C LEU A 98 -5.04 -7.49 9.29
N PRO A 99 -5.89 -7.51 10.33
CA PRO A 99 -5.43 -7.52 11.69
C PRO A 99 -4.61 -8.80 11.94
N ALA A 100 -3.56 -8.69 12.76
CA ALA A 100 -2.68 -9.81 13.06
C ALA A 100 -3.42 -11.03 13.66
N SER A 101 -4.63 -10.82 14.20
CA SER A 101 -5.52 -11.88 14.69
C SER A 101 -5.88 -12.90 13.62
N ASP A 102 -6.19 -12.47 12.39
CA ASP A 102 -6.65 -13.36 11.31
C ASP A 102 -5.55 -14.34 10.90
N PHE A 103 -4.29 -13.86 10.92
CA PHE A 103 -3.13 -14.71 10.69
C PHE A 103 -2.90 -15.70 11.82
N GLN A 104 -3.13 -15.29 13.08
CA GLN A 104 -3.00 -16.21 14.22
C GLN A 104 -4.08 -17.28 14.25
N GLU A 105 -5.32 -16.94 13.86
CA GLU A 105 -6.43 -17.88 13.76
C GLU A 105 -6.16 -18.94 12.67
N THR A 106 -5.70 -18.48 11.49
CA THR A 106 -5.29 -19.38 10.41
C THR A 106 -4.13 -20.29 10.82
N LEU A 107 -3.13 -19.76 11.54
CA LEU A 107 -2.01 -20.56 12.06
C LEU A 107 -2.45 -21.59 13.10
N ALA A 108 -3.40 -21.24 13.96
CA ALA A 108 -3.95 -22.16 14.95
C ALA A 108 -4.69 -23.32 14.29
N GLU A 109 -5.44 -23.06 13.22
CA GLU A 109 -6.15 -24.07 12.43
C GLU A 109 -5.18 -24.99 11.68
N VAL A 110 -4.15 -24.45 11.01
CA VAL A 110 -3.14 -25.30 10.33
C VAL A 110 -2.39 -26.17 11.33
N ARG A 111 -2.10 -25.66 12.52
CA ARG A 111 -1.42 -26.41 13.59
C ARG A 111 -2.30 -27.52 14.17
N SER A 112 -3.60 -27.30 14.28
CA SER A 112 -4.53 -28.34 14.76
C SER A 112 -4.69 -29.47 13.75
N ILE A 113 -4.70 -29.16 12.45
CA ILE A 113 -4.73 -30.16 11.37
C ILE A 113 -3.43 -30.98 11.34
N THR A 114 -2.28 -30.32 11.46
CA THR A 114 -0.96 -30.99 11.38
C THR A 114 -0.65 -31.79 12.66
N GLY A 115 -1.12 -31.34 13.82
CA GLY A 115 -0.95 -32.03 15.10
C GLY A 115 -1.92 -33.19 15.33
N ALA A 116 -2.98 -33.30 14.54
CA ALA A 116 -3.95 -34.42 14.60
C ALA A 116 -3.54 -35.62 13.72
N SER A 117 -2.40 -35.53 13.03
CA SER A 117 -1.88 -36.57 12.12
C SER A 117 -0.67 -37.37 12.66
N ASP A 118 -0.34 -37.20 13.95
CA ASP A 118 0.53 -38.12 14.73
C ASP A 118 -0.34 -38.95 15.70
#